data_AF-A0A3S0BFX4-F1
#
_entry.id   AF-A0A3S0BFX4-F1
#
_cell.length_a   1.000
_cell.length_b   1.000
_cell.length_c   1.000
_cell.angle_alpha   90.00
_cell.angle_beta   90.00
_cell.angle_gamma   90.00
#
_symmetry.space_group_name_H-M   'P 1'
#
loop_
_entity.id
_entity.type
_entity.pdbx_description
1 polymer ?
#
loop_
_entity_poly.entity_id
_entity_poly.type
_entity_poly.pdbx_seq_one_letter_code
_entity_poly.pdbx_strand_id
1 'polypeptide(L)'
;MNMLVSEYITNYTSDFVEKHGRKFRRVMAEVLELLVEVTRLNWKGVKEEFGDVVHLTQLWLYTFGWDGRLWMWCARKFIARQKVWQALYDYVGIPGRACVSENYNRLPKVISRLGTRGISAEKATEAYNVIVNGRD
;
A
#
# COMPACT_ATOMS: atom_id res chain seq x y z
N MET A 1 13.56 7.72 -9.94
CA MET A 1 14.32 7.13 -8.82
C MET A 1 14.02 5.63 -8.73
N ASN A 2 15.03 4.77 -8.90
CA ASN A 2 14.90 3.32 -8.71
C ASN A 2 15.28 2.99 -7.26
N MET A 3 14.27 2.77 -6.43
CA MET A 3 14.45 2.38 -5.03
C MET A 3 14.81 0.89 -4.95
N LEU A 4 15.81 0.57 -4.15
CA LEU A 4 16.18 -0.82 -3.90
C LEU A 4 15.13 -1.48 -3.01
N VAL A 5 14.86 -2.76 -3.25
CA VAL A 5 13.85 -3.53 -2.47
C VAL A 5 14.20 -3.56 -0.99
N SER A 6 15.49 -3.64 -0.65
CA SER A 6 15.99 -3.55 0.73
C SER A 6 15.63 -2.20 1.36
N GLU A 7 15.87 -1.10 0.65
CA GLU A 7 15.55 0.26 1.09
C GLU A 7 14.04 0.47 1.24
N TYR A 8 13.23 -0.14 0.37
CA TYR A 8 11.78 -0.15 0.50
C TYR A 8 11.34 -0.89 1.78
N ILE A 9 11.87 -2.10 2.04
CA ILE A 9 11.51 -2.88 3.23
C ILE A 9 11.91 -2.13 4.49
N THR A 10 13.11 -1.55 4.56
CA THR A 10 13.56 -0.78 5.74
C THR A 10 12.66 0.44 5.96
N ASN A 11 12.49 1.29 4.94
CA ASN A 11 11.66 2.50 5.07
C ASN A 11 10.21 2.17 5.41
N TYR A 12 9.63 1.19 4.72
CA TYR A 12 8.24 0.83 4.93
C TYR A 12 8.02 0.11 6.25
N THR A 13 8.96 -0.73 6.71
CA THR A 13 8.83 -1.39 8.02
C THR A 13 8.99 -0.39 9.16
N SER A 14 9.90 0.58 9.06
CA SER A 14 10.02 1.65 10.05
C SER A 14 8.73 2.46 10.13
N ASP A 15 8.17 2.90 9.01
CA ASP A 15 6.88 3.58 8.96
C ASP A 15 5.72 2.72 9.45
N PHE A 16 5.74 1.43 9.12
CA PHE A 16 4.73 0.46 9.54
C PHE A 16 4.76 0.27 11.06
N VAL A 17 5.94 0.11 11.65
CA VAL A 17 6.13 -0.01 13.09
C VAL A 17 5.78 1.30 13.80
N GLU A 18 6.14 2.45 13.24
CA GLU A 18 5.82 3.75 13.82
C GLU A 18 4.31 4.02 13.83
N LYS A 19 3.62 3.76 12.71
CA LYS A 19 2.18 4.05 12.58
C LYS A 19 1.27 2.99 13.19
N HIS A 20 1.71 1.73 13.21
CA HIS A 20 0.86 0.61 13.58
C HIS A 20 1.40 -0.23 14.74
N GLY A 21 2.63 0.01 15.19
CA GLY A 21 3.33 -0.88 16.10
C GLY A 21 3.64 -2.24 15.45
N ARG A 22 4.05 -3.23 16.24
CA ARG A 22 4.22 -4.63 15.79
C ARG A 22 2.89 -5.38 15.65
N LYS A 23 1.81 -4.68 15.26
CA LYS A 23 0.44 -5.21 15.34
C LYS A 23 0.10 -6.11 14.14
N PHE A 24 -0.06 -7.39 14.42
CA PHE A 24 -0.52 -8.44 13.49
C PHE A 24 -1.91 -8.19 12.88
N ARG A 25 -2.70 -7.26 13.44
CA ARG A 25 -4.06 -6.91 12.98
C ARG A 25 -4.15 -6.57 11.50
N ARG A 26 -3.10 -5.96 10.92
CA ARG A 26 -3.13 -5.58 9.49
C ARG A 26 -2.93 -6.78 8.57
N VAL A 27 -2.13 -7.77 9.00
CA VAL A 27 -2.06 -9.07 8.32
C VAL A 27 -3.44 -9.73 8.31
N MET A 28 -4.13 -9.73 9.46
CA MET A 28 -5.47 -10.30 9.57
C MET A 28 -6.52 -9.59 8.71
N ALA A 29 -6.43 -8.25 8.57
CA ALA A 29 -7.34 -7.51 7.70
C ALA A 29 -7.25 -8.00 6.24
N GLU A 30 -6.05 -8.32 5.78
CA GLU A 30 -5.80 -8.71 4.39
C GLU A 30 -6.09 -10.19 4.17
N VAL A 31 -5.96 -11.00 5.22
CA VAL A 31 -6.51 -12.38 5.24
C VAL A 31 -8.03 -12.34 5.09
N LEU A 32 -8.72 -11.39 5.74
CA LEU A 32 -10.16 -11.23 5.57
C LEU A 32 -10.51 -10.73 4.15
N GLU A 33 -9.78 -9.78 3.57
CA GLU A 33 -9.96 -9.36 2.17
C GLU A 33 -9.77 -10.56 1.21
N LEU A 34 -8.73 -11.38 1.43
CA LEU A 34 -8.50 -12.60 0.66
C LEU A 34 -9.68 -13.59 0.76
N LEU A 35 -10.19 -13.85 1.96
CA LEU A 35 -11.35 -14.74 2.15
C LEU A 35 -12.61 -14.21 1.46
N VAL A 36 -12.83 -12.90 1.46
CA VAL A 36 -13.93 -12.27 0.72
C VAL A 36 -13.78 -12.50 -0.79
N GLU A 37 -12.59 -12.37 -1.36
CA GLU A 37 -12.37 -12.63 -2.78
C GLU A 37 -12.52 -14.12 -3.14
N VAL A 38 -12.11 -15.03 -2.25
CA VAL A 38 -12.31 -16.49 -2.42
C VAL A 38 -13.80 -16.83 -2.42
N THR A 39 -14.57 -16.33 -1.44
CA THR A 39 -16.01 -16.57 -1.35
C THR A 39 -16.80 -15.99 -2.53
N ARG A 40 -16.28 -14.94 -3.17
CA ARG A 40 -16.84 -14.36 -4.40
C ARG A 40 -16.36 -15.03 -5.68
N LEU A 41 -15.50 -16.05 -5.60
CA LEU A 41 -14.88 -16.73 -6.75
C LEU A 41 -14.12 -15.78 -7.69
N ASN A 42 -13.64 -14.64 -7.18
CA ASN A 42 -12.89 -13.67 -7.96
C ASN A 42 -11.39 -14.01 -7.96
N TRP A 43 -10.97 -14.95 -8.82
CA TRP A 43 -9.58 -15.43 -8.86
C TRP A 43 -8.53 -14.34 -9.11
N LYS A 44 -8.90 -13.27 -9.83
CA LYS A 44 -8.03 -12.10 -10.02
C LYS A 44 -7.82 -11.37 -8.69
N GLY A 45 -8.89 -11.15 -7.93
CA GLY A 45 -8.85 -10.60 -6.57
C GLY A 45 -8.07 -11.49 -5.61
N VAL A 46 -8.31 -12.80 -5.62
CA VAL A 46 -7.58 -13.78 -4.79
C VAL A 46 -6.07 -13.66 -4.97
N LYS A 47 -5.59 -13.59 -6.23
CA LYS A 47 -4.16 -13.41 -6.50
C LYS A 47 -3.62 -12.09 -5.97
N GLU A 48 -4.43 -11.03 -6.04
CA GLU A 48 -4.05 -9.71 -5.54
C GLU A 48 -3.91 -9.70 -4.02
N GLU A 49 -4.95 -10.14 -3.31
CA GLU A 49 -5.02 -10.14 -1.85
C GLU A 49 -4.04 -11.15 -1.23
N PHE A 50 -3.78 -12.28 -1.89
CA PHE A 50 -2.75 -13.21 -1.46
C PHE A 50 -1.36 -12.56 -1.45
N GLY A 51 -1.05 -11.75 -2.47
CA GLY A 51 0.18 -10.98 -2.52
C GLY A 51 0.29 -9.95 -1.38
N ASP A 52 -0.85 -9.37 -0.98
CA ASP A 52 -0.92 -8.36 0.09
C ASP A 52 -0.76 -9.00 1.48
N VAL A 53 -1.38 -10.16 1.72
CA VAL A 53 -1.14 -11.00 2.92
C VAL A 53 0.32 -11.39 3.06
N VAL A 54 0.93 -11.94 2.01
CA VAL A 54 2.33 -12.37 2.01
C VAL A 54 3.25 -11.19 2.36
N HIS A 55 3.01 -10.04 1.74
CA HIS A 55 3.84 -8.86 1.96
C HIS A 55 3.73 -8.31 3.39
N LEU A 56 2.52 -8.18 3.92
CA LEU A 56 2.33 -7.68 5.28
C LEU A 56 2.84 -8.66 6.34
N THR A 57 2.71 -9.96 6.10
CA THR A 57 3.30 -10.99 6.95
C THR A 57 4.82 -10.86 6.98
N GLN A 58 5.45 -10.62 5.82
CA GLN A 58 6.89 -10.40 5.74
C GLN A 58 7.33 -9.16 6.53
N LEU A 59 6.64 -8.02 6.35
CA LEU A 59 6.94 -6.79 7.10
C LEU A 59 6.80 -7.02 8.60
N TRP A 60 5.75 -7.74 9.02
CA TRP A 60 5.53 -8.07 10.43
C TRP A 60 6.65 -8.94 11.00
N LEU A 61 7.08 -9.99 10.28
CA LEU A 61 8.19 -10.85 10.69
C LEU A 61 9.53 -10.10 10.73
N TYR A 62 9.75 -9.16 9.80
CA TYR A 62 10.93 -8.30 9.81
C TYR A 62 11.03 -7.47 11.09
N THR A 63 9.90 -7.09 11.72
CA THR A 63 9.91 -6.38 13.01
C THR A 63 10.50 -7.19 14.18
N PHE A 64 10.66 -8.50 14.01
CA PHE A 64 11.29 -9.41 14.98
C PHE A 64 12.74 -9.76 14.61
N GLY A 65 13.34 -9.06 13.65
CA GLY A 65 14.72 -9.32 13.19
C GLY A 65 14.82 -10.48 12.21
N TRP A 66 13.70 -10.96 11.67
CA TRP A 66 13.72 -11.99 10.64
C TRP A 66 14.09 -11.38 9.27
N ASP A 67 15.35 -11.56 8.86
CA ASP A 67 15.84 -11.12 7.55
C ASP A 67 15.40 -12.12 6.45
N GLY A 68 14.11 -12.14 6.17
CA GLY A 68 13.48 -12.99 5.16
C GLY A 68 13.69 -12.48 3.74
N ARG A 69 14.94 -12.44 3.25
CA ARG A 69 15.34 -11.99 1.88
C ARG A 69 14.62 -12.69 0.70
N LEU A 70 13.62 -13.54 0.92
CA LEU A 70 13.13 -14.56 -0.02
C LEU A 70 11.80 -14.29 -0.75
N TRP A 71 11.15 -13.12 -0.65
CA TRP A 71 9.84 -12.92 -1.33
C TRP A 71 9.78 -11.60 -2.11
N MET A 72 10.83 -11.33 -2.89
CA MET A 72 11.02 -10.08 -3.66
C MET A 72 9.92 -9.76 -4.68
N TRP A 73 9.13 -10.76 -5.10
CA TRP A 73 8.15 -10.59 -6.17
C TRP A 73 6.98 -9.69 -5.74
N CYS A 74 6.53 -9.76 -4.48
CA CYS A 74 5.45 -8.90 -3.98
C CYS A 74 5.89 -7.44 -3.82
N ALA A 75 7.13 -7.19 -3.39
CA ALA A 75 7.63 -5.84 -3.11
C ALA A 75 7.58 -4.90 -4.33
N ARG A 76 7.78 -5.43 -5.53
CA ARG A 76 7.75 -4.64 -6.78
C ARG A 76 6.40 -3.95 -7.00
N LYS A 77 5.29 -4.64 -6.73
CA LYS A 77 3.93 -4.10 -6.81
C LYS A 77 3.77 -2.90 -5.88
N PHE A 78 4.27 -3.00 -4.65
CA PHE A 78 4.15 -1.93 -3.67
C PHE A 78 5.08 -0.75 -3.94
N ILE A 79 6.30 -0.99 -4.43
CA ILE A 79 7.20 0.08 -4.90
C ILE A 79 6.54 0.85 -6.04
N ALA A 80 5.88 0.16 -6.99
CA ALA A 80 5.13 0.81 -8.05
C ALA A 80 3.97 1.65 -7.50
N ARG A 81 3.19 1.12 -6.56
CA ARG A 81 2.12 1.86 -5.87
C ARG A 81 2.65 3.08 -5.13
N GLN A 82 3.80 2.98 -4.47
CA GLN A 82 4.40 4.08 -3.72
C GLN A 82 4.68 5.28 -4.64
N LYS A 83 5.15 5.05 -5.87
CA LYS A 83 5.38 6.13 -6.84
C LYS A 83 4.10 6.87 -7.22
N VAL A 84 2.98 6.15 -7.35
CA VAL A 84 1.68 6.78 -7.65
C VAL A 84 1.16 7.54 -6.45
N TRP A 85 1.26 6.97 -5.25
CA TRP A 85 0.91 7.67 -4.02
C TRP A 85 1.75 8.91 -3.77
N GLN A 86 3.04 8.88 -4.13
CA GLN A 86 3.89 10.07 -4.05
C GLN A 86 3.36 11.16 -4.97
N ALA A 87 3.05 10.83 -6.23
CA ALA A 87 2.48 11.81 -7.15
C ALA A 87 1.12 12.36 -6.68
N LEU A 88 0.28 11.54 -6.05
CA LEU A 88 -0.97 12.00 -5.42
C LEU A 88 -0.70 12.97 -4.27
N TYR A 89 0.29 12.68 -3.41
CA TYR A 89 0.66 13.54 -2.28
C TYR A 89 1.22 14.88 -2.75
N ASP A 90 2.11 14.84 -3.75
CA ASP A 90 2.71 16.02 -4.36
C ASP A 90 1.63 16.92 -4.97
N TYR A 91 0.66 16.34 -5.69
CA TYR A 91 -0.46 17.08 -6.30
C TYR A 91 -1.32 17.81 -5.27
N VAL A 92 -1.67 17.14 -4.16
CA VAL A 92 -2.55 17.73 -3.14
C VAL A 92 -1.82 18.57 -2.10
N GLY A 93 -0.49 18.62 -2.15
CA GLY A 93 0.37 19.42 -1.27
C GLY A 93 0.68 18.77 0.08
N ILE A 94 0.64 17.43 0.18
CA ILE A 94 1.05 16.73 1.41
C ILE A 94 2.58 16.65 1.44
N PRO A 95 3.26 17.25 2.43
CA PRO A 95 4.71 17.21 2.52
C PRO A 95 5.22 15.81 2.90
N GLY A 96 6.40 15.48 2.39
CA GLY A 96 7.13 14.26 2.74
C GLY A 96 6.83 13.08 1.82
N ARG A 97 7.40 11.93 2.18
CA ARG A 97 7.33 10.73 1.37
C ARG A 97 6.02 9.98 1.62
N ALA A 98 5.36 9.56 0.54
CA ALA A 98 4.22 8.67 0.63
C ALA A 98 4.68 7.29 1.09
N CYS A 99 4.39 6.93 2.34
CA CYS A 99 4.60 5.59 2.86
C CYS A 99 3.27 4.83 2.84
N VAL A 100 2.71 4.68 1.63
CA VAL A 100 1.42 4.04 1.37
C VAL A 100 1.59 3.02 0.27
N SER A 101 1.08 1.82 0.51
CA SER A 101 1.16 0.69 -0.41
C SER A 101 -0.23 0.16 -0.81
N GLU A 102 -1.29 0.85 -0.35
CA GLU A 102 -2.70 0.54 -0.60
C GLU A 102 -3.02 0.64 -2.10
N ASN A 103 -4.04 -0.09 -2.54
CA ASN A 103 -4.48 -0.07 -3.92
C ASN A 103 -5.11 1.30 -4.28
N TYR A 104 -4.37 2.10 -5.06
CA TYR A 104 -4.81 3.41 -5.51
C TYR A 104 -5.81 3.35 -6.68
N ASN A 105 -6.05 2.20 -7.33
CA ASN A 105 -7.00 2.07 -8.45
C ASN A 105 -8.47 2.13 -8.01
N ARG A 106 -8.73 2.13 -6.70
CA ARG A 106 -10.09 2.30 -6.17
C ARG A 106 -10.20 3.72 -5.62
N LEU A 107 -10.95 4.58 -6.31
CA LEU A 107 -11.22 5.95 -5.87
C LEU A 107 -11.63 6.05 -4.37
N PRO A 108 -12.50 5.18 -3.83
CA PRO A 108 -12.81 5.21 -2.39
C PRO A 108 -11.61 5.02 -1.46
N LYS A 109 -10.61 4.19 -1.85
CA LYS A 109 -9.36 4.03 -1.08
C LYS A 109 -8.53 5.31 -1.13
N VAL A 110 -8.50 6.02 -2.28
CA VAL A 110 -7.81 7.31 -2.42
C VAL A 110 -8.46 8.41 -1.60
N ILE A 111 -9.79 8.57 -1.70
CA ILE A 111 -10.55 9.54 -0.90
C ILE A 111 -10.34 9.30 0.59
N SER A 112 -10.52 8.05 1.05
CA SER A 112 -10.35 7.68 2.46
C SER A 112 -8.95 8.05 2.95
N ARG A 113 -7.91 7.65 2.19
CA ARG A 113 -6.52 7.90 2.58
C ARG A 113 -6.17 9.38 2.65
N LEU A 114 -6.50 10.16 1.61
CA LEU A 114 -6.22 11.59 1.58
C LEU A 114 -7.08 12.35 2.61
N GLY A 115 -8.30 11.88 2.89
CA GLY A 115 -9.16 12.39 3.95
C GLY A 115 -8.53 12.32 5.33
N THR A 116 -7.77 11.26 5.65
CA THR A 116 -7.01 11.18 6.92
C THR A 116 -5.95 12.28 7.08
N ARG A 117 -5.65 13.02 6.00
CA ARG A 117 -4.70 14.14 5.97
C ARG A 117 -5.40 15.49 5.78
N GLY A 118 -6.72 15.55 5.93
CA GLY A 118 -7.51 16.79 5.82
C GLY A 118 -7.79 17.22 4.38
N ILE A 119 -7.59 16.36 3.39
CA ILE A 119 -7.92 16.66 1.99
C ILE A 119 -9.40 16.34 1.76
N SER A 120 -10.12 17.27 1.11
CA SER A 120 -11.54 17.07 0.79
C SER A 120 -11.74 15.96 -0.27
N ALA A 121 -12.94 15.38 -0.30
CA ALA A 121 -13.27 14.33 -1.25
C ALA A 121 -13.22 14.83 -2.70
N GLU A 122 -13.59 16.08 -2.95
CA GLU A 122 -13.53 16.73 -4.26
C GLU A 122 -12.08 16.83 -4.74
N LYS A 123 -11.19 17.38 -3.91
CA LYS A 123 -9.76 17.51 -4.23
C LYS A 123 -9.08 16.14 -4.39
N ALA A 124 -9.47 15.15 -3.60
CA ALA A 124 -8.98 13.78 -3.74
C ALA A 124 -9.45 13.12 -5.05
N THR A 125 -10.69 13.40 -5.47
CA THR A 125 -11.25 12.89 -6.74
C THR A 125 -10.58 13.55 -7.94
N GLU A 126 -10.34 14.86 -7.87
CA GLU A 126 -9.58 15.60 -8.88
C GLU A 126 -8.17 15.01 -9.04
N ALA A 127 -7.43 14.85 -7.93
CA ALA A 127 -6.10 14.27 -7.94
C ALA A 127 -6.10 12.84 -8.52
N TYR A 128 -7.09 12.03 -8.16
CA TYR A 128 -7.27 10.69 -8.72
C TYR A 128 -7.44 10.73 -10.25
N ASN A 129 -8.30 11.61 -10.74
CA ASN A 129 -8.54 11.73 -12.18
C ASN A 129 -7.28 12.17 -12.94
N VAL A 130 -6.51 13.11 -12.39
CA VAL A 130 -5.28 13.60 -13.04
C VAL A 130 -4.15 12.58 -12.98
N ILE A 131 -3.94 11.94 -11.83
CA ILE A 131 -2.75 11.10 -11.58
C ILE A 131 -2.97 9.64 -11.91
N VAL A 132 -4.18 9.12 -11.71
CA VAL A 132 -4.50 7.69 -11.88
C VAL A 132 -5.20 7.44 -13.22
N ASN A 133 -6.24 8.21 -13.56
CA ASN A 133 -6.96 8.04 -14.82
C ASN A 133 -6.34 8.80 -16.01
N GLY A 134 -5.64 9.91 -15.76
CA GLY A 134 -5.01 10.74 -16.81
C GLY A 134 -3.64 10.23 -17.28
N ARG A 135 -3.22 9.05 -16.83
CA ARG A 135 -2.00 8.36 -17.28
C ARG A 135 -2.37 7.26 -18.29
N ASP A 136 -3.01 7.67 -19.38
CA ASP A 136 -3.11 6.88 -20.61
C ASP A 136 -1.97 7.25 -21.56
#